data_AF-A0A9D2SRS0-F1
#
_entry.id   AF-A0A9D2SRS0-F1
#
_cell.length_a   1.000
_cell.length_b   1.000
_cell.length_c   1.000
_cell.angle_alpha   90.00
_cell.angle_beta   90.00
_cell.angle_gamma   90.00
#
_symmetry.space_group_name_H-M   'P 1'
#
loop_
_entity.id
_entity.type
_entity.pdbx_description
1 polymer ?
#
loop_
_entity_poly.entity_id
_entity_poly.type
_entity_poly.pdbx_seq_one_letter_code
_entity_poly.pdbx_strand_id
1 'polypeptide(L)'
;MQHKVKVTVIDKKLYPELQAQFCADPAAGACPCYNVGDEFIFERYGAADDFWHIGQNTLRQTAAQPEAVAGGSAFPHCSEAWDAISRYIYAGLQGGSIMRGWMNDERVMIACCSDGTRPVIFKIERMDYQVLHIDGIACEKCRDRIREALSGIAGVTSVVFRDGFTEVYVQHQVKEDALKAAVEGCGAYTVLGVE
;
A
#
# COMPACT_ATOMS: atom_id res chain seq x y z
N MET A 1 15.37 -4.06 -4.90
CA MET A 1 13.96 -4.35 -4.58
C MET A 1 13.41 -3.13 -3.87
N GLN A 2 12.26 -2.67 -4.31
CA GLN A 2 11.56 -1.52 -3.77
C GLN A 2 10.35 -1.96 -2.94
N HIS A 3 9.85 -1.06 -2.11
CA HIS A 3 8.78 -1.36 -1.16
C HIS A 3 7.70 -0.30 -1.15
N LYS A 4 6.45 -0.77 -1.05
CA LYS A 4 5.27 0.06 -0.70
C LYS A 4 4.60 -0.54 0.51
N VAL A 5 3.74 0.23 1.17
CA VAL A 5 2.88 -0.29 2.23
C VAL A 5 1.43 -0.04 1.88
N LYS A 6 0.66 -1.13 1.85
CA LYS A 6 -0.80 -1.06 1.77
C LYS A 6 -1.37 -1.08 3.18
N VAL A 7 -2.24 -0.12 3.47
CA VAL A 7 -3.05 -0.12 4.70
C VAL A 7 -4.51 -0.31 4.29
N THR A 8 -5.18 -1.28 4.90
CA THR A 8 -6.61 -1.54 4.67
C THR A 8 -7.35 -1.42 5.99
N VAL A 9 -8.45 -0.67 6.01
CA VAL A 9 -9.36 -0.67 7.16
C VAL A 9 -10.19 -1.94 7.10
N ILE A 10 -9.95 -2.87 8.01
CA ILE A 10 -10.61 -4.19 8.00
C ILE A 10 -11.81 -4.24 8.94
N ASP A 11 -11.87 -3.38 9.94
CA ASP A 11 -12.97 -3.35 10.90
C ASP A 11 -13.01 -2.02 11.68
N LYS A 12 -14.17 -1.71 12.26
CA LYS A 12 -14.40 -0.58 13.16
C LYS A 12 -15.23 -1.06 14.33
N LYS A 13 -14.75 -0.81 15.55
CA LYS A 13 -15.53 -1.11 16.76
C LYS A 13 -16.18 0.15 17.32
N LEU A 14 -17.20 -0.06 18.15
CA LEU A 14 -17.87 0.95 18.93
C LEU A 14 -18.22 0.32 20.28
N TYR A 15 -17.83 0.99 21.36
CA TYR A 15 -18.15 0.62 22.74
C TYR A 15 -19.14 1.65 23.29
N PRO A 16 -20.44 1.54 22.95
CA PRO A 16 -21.45 2.55 23.31
C PRO A 16 -21.58 2.73 24.83
N GLU A 17 -21.34 1.70 25.62
CA GLU A 17 -21.31 1.76 27.08
C GLU A 17 -20.21 2.67 27.61
N LEU A 18 -19.02 2.67 26.97
CA LEU A 18 -17.92 3.55 27.34
C LEU A 18 -18.23 5.00 26.93
N GLN A 19 -18.85 5.20 25.76
CA GLN A 19 -19.28 6.54 25.34
C GLN A 19 -20.34 7.09 26.29
N ALA A 20 -21.37 6.32 26.61
CA ALA A 20 -22.44 6.73 27.52
C ALA A 20 -21.95 7.11 28.92
N GLN A 21 -20.93 6.42 29.42
CA GLN A 21 -20.38 6.65 30.75
C GLN A 21 -19.34 7.78 30.80
N PHE A 22 -18.49 7.90 29.78
CA PHE A 22 -17.27 8.73 29.86
C PHE A 22 -17.19 9.87 28.83
N CYS A 23 -17.90 9.79 27.70
CA CYS A 23 -17.86 10.84 26.69
C CYS A 23 -18.83 11.98 27.03
N ALA A 24 -18.43 13.22 26.72
CA ALA A 24 -19.31 14.38 26.84
C ALA A 24 -20.53 14.27 25.92
N ASP A 25 -20.35 13.73 24.72
CA ASP A 25 -21.45 13.22 23.89
C ASP A 25 -21.58 11.70 24.12
N PRO A 26 -22.61 11.25 24.85
CA PRO A 26 -22.81 9.83 25.14
C PRO A 26 -23.15 8.98 23.90
N ALA A 27 -23.45 9.61 22.76
CA ALA A 27 -23.80 8.95 21.49
C ALA A 27 -22.89 9.38 20.32
N ALA A 28 -21.62 9.71 20.61
CA ALA A 28 -20.64 10.16 19.62
C ALA A 28 -20.43 9.21 18.43
N GLY A 29 -20.77 7.92 18.59
CA GLY A 29 -20.82 6.93 17.52
C GLY A 29 -19.45 6.48 17.03
N ALA A 30 -19.44 5.72 15.93
CA ALA A 30 -18.23 5.16 15.33
C ALA A 30 -17.34 6.26 14.71
N CYS A 31 -16.05 5.96 14.50
CA CYS A 31 -15.10 6.91 13.91
C CYS A 31 -15.60 7.41 12.53
N PRO A 32 -15.67 8.73 12.28
CA PRO A 32 -16.11 9.26 10.98
C PRO A 32 -14.99 9.31 9.93
N CYS A 33 -13.71 9.24 10.35
CA CYS A 33 -12.56 9.48 9.47
C CYS A 33 -12.22 8.32 8.51
N TYR A 34 -12.77 7.13 8.77
CA TYR A 34 -12.40 5.89 8.10
C TYR A 34 -13.63 5.00 7.89
N ASN A 35 -13.60 4.15 6.88
CA ASN A 35 -14.64 3.20 6.53
C ASN A 35 -14.03 1.82 6.28
N VAL A 36 -14.75 0.76 6.64
CA VAL A 36 -14.29 -0.61 6.34
C VAL A 36 -14.19 -0.78 4.82
N GLY A 37 -13.05 -1.29 4.36
CA GLY A 37 -12.72 -1.42 2.94
C GLY A 37 -11.94 -0.24 2.36
N ASP A 38 -11.67 0.82 3.14
CA ASP A 38 -10.75 1.88 2.72
C ASP A 38 -9.34 1.29 2.51
N GLU A 39 -8.72 1.61 1.38
CA GLU A 39 -7.36 1.20 1.04
C GLU A 39 -6.46 2.40 0.80
N PHE A 40 -5.28 2.37 1.41
CA PHE A 40 -4.24 3.38 1.30
C PHE A 40 -2.95 2.74 0.80
N ILE A 41 -2.24 3.42 -0.08
CA ILE A 41 -0.92 2.99 -0.56
C ILE A 41 0.10 4.08 -0.24
N PHE A 42 1.10 3.72 0.55
CA PHE A 42 2.24 4.55 0.89
C PHE A 42 3.41 4.19 -0.01
N GLU A 43 4.00 5.22 -0.62
CA GLU A 43 5.12 5.10 -1.55
C GLU A 43 6.28 5.99 -1.10
N ARG A 44 7.50 5.50 -1.34
CA ARG A 44 8.74 6.25 -1.10
C ARG A 44 9.76 5.94 -2.18
N TYR A 45 9.46 6.35 -3.41
CA TYR A 45 10.30 6.12 -4.59
C TYR A 45 10.31 7.35 -5.50
N GLY A 46 11.46 7.65 -6.09
CA GLY A 46 11.66 8.87 -6.87
C GLY A 46 11.42 10.14 -6.05
N ALA A 47 10.48 10.98 -6.47
CA ALA A 47 10.09 12.19 -5.75
C ALA A 47 8.96 11.98 -4.72
N ALA A 48 8.37 10.79 -4.66
CA ALA A 48 7.30 10.49 -3.72
C ALA A 48 7.88 10.19 -2.33
N ASP A 49 7.30 10.80 -1.30
CA ASP A 49 7.58 10.50 0.11
C ASP A 49 6.31 10.71 0.95
N ASP A 50 5.38 9.76 0.86
CA ASP A 50 4.07 9.87 1.51
C ASP A 50 4.17 9.82 3.04
N PHE A 51 5.26 9.24 3.56
CA PHE A 51 5.48 9.09 4.99
C PHE A 51 5.64 10.44 5.69
N TRP A 52 6.44 11.35 5.14
CA TRP A 52 6.65 12.68 5.74
C TRP A 52 5.41 13.58 5.66
N HIS A 53 4.45 13.25 4.80
CA HIS A 53 3.20 13.98 4.64
C HIS A 53 2.04 13.32 5.40
N ILE A 54 2.32 12.43 6.36
CA ILE A 54 1.30 11.78 7.21
C ILE A 54 0.24 11.07 6.33
N GLY A 55 0.69 10.50 5.20
CA GLY A 55 -0.14 9.78 4.25
C GLY A 55 -1.21 10.61 3.54
N GLN A 56 -1.07 11.93 3.42
CA GLN A 56 -1.95 12.71 2.54
C GLN A 56 -1.87 12.20 1.10
N ASN A 57 -3.01 12.11 0.41
CA ASN A 57 -3.15 11.56 -0.94
C ASN A 57 -2.79 10.06 -1.11
N THR A 58 -2.77 9.29 -0.02
CA THR A 58 -2.52 7.83 -0.08
C THR A 58 -3.78 7.02 -0.31
N LEU A 59 -4.97 7.59 -0.08
CA LEU A 59 -6.25 6.91 -0.35
C LEU A 59 -6.35 6.48 -1.81
N ARG A 60 -6.67 5.21 -2.04
CA ARG A 60 -6.87 4.59 -3.37
C ARG A 60 -8.25 4.01 -3.56
N GLN A 61 -8.90 3.59 -2.48
CA GLN A 61 -10.25 3.02 -2.52
C GLN A 61 -11.02 3.43 -1.28
N THR A 62 -12.29 3.80 -1.45
CA THR A 62 -13.25 3.98 -0.38
C THR A 62 -14.68 3.78 -0.90
N ALA A 63 -15.58 3.34 -0.04
CA ALA A 63 -17.02 3.34 -0.31
C ALA A 63 -17.72 4.65 0.08
N ALA A 64 -17.01 5.55 0.78
CA ALA A 64 -17.50 6.85 1.19
C ALA A 64 -17.08 7.95 0.20
N GLN A 65 -17.45 9.20 0.52
CA GLN A 65 -16.92 10.36 -0.22
C GLN A 65 -15.45 10.56 0.13
N PRO A 66 -14.51 10.56 -0.85
CA PRO A 66 -13.08 10.67 -0.59
C PRO A 66 -12.67 11.89 0.24
N GLU A 67 -13.40 13.00 0.13
CA GLU A 67 -13.15 14.25 0.86
C GLU A 67 -13.43 14.13 2.35
N ALA A 68 -14.19 13.12 2.77
CA ALA A 68 -14.50 12.84 4.17
C ALA A 68 -13.55 11.81 4.80
N VAL A 69 -12.63 11.22 4.02
CA VAL A 69 -11.75 10.14 4.48
C VAL A 69 -10.35 10.67 4.74
N ALA A 70 -9.83 10.38 5.93
CA ALA A 70 -8.47 10.77 6.31
C ALA A 70 -7.44 10.02 5.46
N GLY A 71 -6.38 10.71 5.02
CA GLY A 71 -5.44 10.19 4.02
C GLY A 71 -5.86 10.45 2.57
N GLY A 72 -7.02 11.09 2.38
CA GLY A 72 -7.44 11.67 1.11
C GLY A 72 -6.70 12.97 0.77
N SER A 73 -7.24 13.72 -0.18
CA SER A 73 -6.68 15.01 -0.60
C SER A 73 -6.99 16.14 0.37
N ALA A 74 -8.16 16.09 1.03
CA ALA A 74 -8.63 17.13 1.93
C ALA A 74 -7.82 17.22 3.23
N PHE A 75 -7.41 16.08 3.81
CA PHE A 75 -6.62 16.04 5.03
C PHE A 75 -5.83 14.73 5.18
N PRO A 76 -4.68 14.74 5.89
CA PRO A 76 -3.86 13.56 6.16
C PRO A 76 -4.55 12.57 7.11
N HIS A 77 -3.85 11.49 7.48
CA HIS A 77 -4.33 10.56 8.51
C HIS A 77 -4.56 11.28 9.85
N CYS A 78 -5.56 10.84 10.63
CA CYS A 78 -5.78 11.41 11.96
C CYS A 78 -4.59 11.07 12.88
N SER A 79 -4.29 11.94 13.84
CA SER A 79 -3.12 11.82 14.70
C SER A 79 -3.09 10.51 15.51
N GLU A 80 -4.25 10.09 16.04
CA GLU A 80 -4.39 8.84 16.81
C GLU A 80 -4.10 7.60 15.97
N ALA A 81 -4.55 7.58 14.71
CA ALA A 81 -4.23 6.48 13.80
C ALA A 81 -2.75 6.54 13.41
N TRP A 82 -2.25 7.72 13.03
CA TRP A 82 -0.88 7.90 12.57
C TRP A 82 0.15 7.51 13.63
N ASP A 83 0.00 7.95 14.88
CA ASP A 83 0.89 7.58 15.97
C ASP A 83 0.93 6.07 16.18
N ALA A 84 -0.25 5.42 16.13
CA ALA A 84 -0.36 3.99 16.33
C ALA A 84 0.28 3.15 15.20
N ILE A 85 0.14 3.58 13.93
CA ILE A 85 0.49 2.76 12.76
C ILE A 85 1.75 3.18 12.00
N SER A 86 2.21 4.43 12.14
CA SER A 86 3.32 5.00 11.34
C SER A 86 4.61 4.19 11.44
N ARG A 87 4.98 3.70 12.62
CA ARG A 87 6.17 2.85 12.80
C ARG A 87 6.15 1.56 11.96
N TYR A 88 4.97 0.95 11.78
CA TYR A 88 4.82 -0.25 10.95
C TYR A 88 4.92 0.11 9.46
N ILE A 89 4.33 1.23 9.07
CA ILE A 89 4.43 1.76 7.71
C ILE A 89 5.89 2.08 7.39
N TYR A 90 6.60 2.77 8.28
CA TYR A 90 8.01 3.10 8.10
C TYR A 90 8.87 1.84 7.99
N ALA A 91 8.69 0.85 8.86
CA ALA A 91 9.41 -0.42 8.79
C ALA A 91 9.19 -1.13 7.45
N GLY A 92 7.94 -1.16 6.95
CA GLY A 92 7.59 -1.73 5.66
C GLY A 92 8.24 -0.99 4.49
N LEU A 93 8.19 0.35 4.49
CA LEU A 93 8.81 1.18 3.44
C LEU A 93 10.34 1.02 3.37
N GLN A 94 10.99 0.69 4.50
CA GLN A 94 12.43 0.42 4.56
C GLN A 94 12.80 -1.04 4.21
N GLY A 95 11.84 -1.87 3.81
CA GLY A 95 12.09 -3.28 3.50
C GLY A 95 12.31 -4.18 4.72
N GLY A 96 12.03 -3.69 5.92
CA GLY A 96 12.13 -4.45 7.15
C GLY A 96 10.97 -5.43 7.35
N SER A 97 11.17 -6.42 8.22
CA SER A 97 10.05 -7.17 8.80
C SER A 97 9.21 -6.23 9.65
N ILE A 98 7.90 -6.20 9.45
CA ILE A 98 6.98 -5.41 10.26
C ILE A 98 6.83 -6.03 11.66
N MET A 99 6.65 -7.36 11.76
CA MET A 99 6.53 -8.03 13.05
C MET A 99 6.98 -9.50 13.04
N ARG A 100 8.30 -9.71 13.13
CA ARG A 100 8.95 -11.03 13.08
C ARG A 100 8.43 -11.98 14.16
N GLY A 101 7.99 -13.17 13.73
CA GLY A 101 7.57 -14.25 14.63
C GLY A 101 6.23 -14.03 15.35
N TRP A 102 5.49 -12.97 15.03
CA TRP A 102 4.16 -12.71 15.58
C TRP A 102 3.05 -13.01 14.56
N MET A 103 3.11 -12.35 13.40
CA MET A 103 2.21 -12.66 12.30
C MET A 103 2.75 -13.85 11.49
N ASN A 104 1.86 -14.55 10.79
CA ASN A 104 2.24 -15.68 9.92
C ASN A 104 3.03 -15.25 8.67
N ASP A 105 2.96 -13.96 8.32
CA ASP A 105 3.80 -13.29 7.33
C ASP A 105 4.43 -12.06 8.00
N GLU A 106 5.76 -11.99 8.02
CA GLU A 106 6.51 -10.89 8.66
C GLU A 106 6.29 -9.53 7.97
N ARG A 107 5.70 -9.52 6.78
CA ARG A 107 5.32 -8.32 6.03
C ARG A 107 3.97 -7.75 6.44
N VAL A 108 3.26 -8.41 7.36
CA VAL A 108 1.90 -8.04 7.75
C VAL A 108 1.84 -7.67 9.23
N MET A 109 0.99 -6.72 9.56
CA MET A 109 0.58 -6.40 10.93
C MET A 109 -0.90 -6.03 10.99
N ILE A 110 -1.58 -6.43 12.06
CA ILE A 110 -2.90 -5.93 12.43
C ILE A 110 -2.72 -4.97 13.61
N ALA A 111 -3.12 -3.72 13.43
CA ALA A 111 -3.03 -2.68 14.45
C ALA A 111 -4.34 -1.91 14.55
N CYS A 112 -4.52 -1.13 15.60
CA CYS A 112 -5.67 -0.22 15.73
C CYS A 112 -5.23 1.15 16.23
N CYS A 113 -6.03 2.18 15.98
CA CYS A 113 -5.82 3.48 16.62
C CYS A 113 -6.11 3.39 18.13
N SER A 114 -5.55 4.31 18.90
CA SER A 114 -5.63 4.31 20.36
C SER A 114 -6.98 4.78 20.92
N ASP A 115 -7.97 5.11 20.08
CA ASP A 115 -9.32 5.49 20.53
C ASP A 115 -10.04 4.28 21.14
N GLY A 116 -10.01 4.18 22.46
CA GLY A 116 -10.59 3.06 23.21
C GLY A 116 -12.12 2.97 23.15
N THR A 117 -12.83 4.01 22.71
CA THR A 117 -14.30 3.99 22.62
C THR A 117 -14.80 3.58 21.23
N ARG A 118 -14.00 3.79 20.19
CA ARG A 118 -14.37 3.53 18.80
C ARG A 118 -13.16 3.21 17.90
N PRO A 119 -12.35 2.19 18.22
CA PRO A 119 -11.10 1.95 17.50
C PRO A 119 -11.36 1.50 16.06
N VAL A 120 -10.48 1.95 15.18
CA VAL A 120 -10.40 1.51 13.78
C VAL A 120 -9.28 0.50 13.66
N ILE A 121 -9.55 -0.63 13.02
CA ILE A 121 -8.61 -1.76 12.91
C ILE A 121 -8.07 -1.79 11.48
N PHE A 122 -6.75 -1.80 11.38
CA PHE A 122 -6.00 -1.72 10.14
C PHE A 122 -5.21 -3.00 9.90
N LYS A 123 -5.25 -3.50 8.67
CA LYS A 123 -4.28 -4.45 8.14
C LYS A 123 -3.21 -3.67 7.39
N ILE A 124 -1.96 -3.83 7.79
CA ILE A 124 -0.80 -3.13 7.24
C ILE A 124 0.08 -4.18 6.56
N GLU A 125 0.38 -3.99 5.29
CA GLU A 125 1.03 -4.99 4.44
C GLU A 125 2.15 -4.35 3.62
N ARG A 126 3.38 -4.85 3.75
CA ARG A 126 4.48 -4.49 2.86
C ARG A 126 4.32 -5.21 1.52
N MET A 127 4.37 -4.45 0.44
CA MET A 127 4.39 -4.93 -0.93
C MET A 127 5.79 -4.78 -1.50
N ASP A 128 6.35 -5.89 -2.01
CA ASP A 128 7.67 -5.92 -2.62
C ASP A 128 7.54 -5.85 -4.14
N TYR A 129 8.36 -5.02 -4.78
CA TYR A 129 8.38 -4.89 -6.24
C TYR A 129 9.76 -4.60 -6.79
N GLN A 130 9.97 -4.93 -8.06
CA GLN A 130 11.16 -4.56 -8.83
C GLN A 130 10.77 -3.52 -9.87
N VAL A 131 11.64 -2.54 -10.09
CA VAL A 131 11.43 -1.48 -11.08
C VAL A 131 12.14 -1.85 -12.36
N LEU A 132 11.43 -1.81 -13.48
CA LEU A 132 11.98 -2.04 -14.81
C LEU A 132 11.91 -0.75 -15.63
N HIS A 133 13.04 -0.36 -16.21
CA HIS A 133 13.09 0.66 -17.25
C HIS A 133 13.11 -0.02 -18.61
N ILE A 134 12.05 0.15 -19.39
CA ILE A 134 11.84 -0.57 -20.66
C ILE A 134 11.74 0.45 -21.78
N ASP A 135 12.63 0.34 -22.76
CA ASP A 135 12.57 1.09 -24.01
C ASP A 135 11.73 0.37 -25.07
N GLY A 136 11.17 1.14 -26.00
CA GLY A 136 10.39 0.61 -27.14
C GLY A 136 8.90 0.39 -26.86
N ILE A 137 8.37 0.78 -25.70
CA ILE A 137 6.93 0.73 -25.41
C ILE A 137 6.22 1.88 -26.14
N ALA A 138 5.62 1.59 -27.30
CA ALA A 138 4.95 2.59 -28.13
C ALA A 138 3.42 2.64 -27.99
N CYS A 139 2.78 1.63 -27.39
CA CYS A 139 1.31 1.56 -27.28
C CYS A 139 0.83 0.61 -26.17
N GLU A 140 -0.47 0.66 -25.85
CA GLU A 140 -1.11 -0.24 -24.88
C GLU A 140 -0.95 -1.73 -25.24
N LYS A 141 -1.00 -2.09 -26.52
CA LYS A 141 -0.75 -3.48 -26.94
C LYS A 141 0.69 -3.95 -26.66
N CYS A 142 1.65 -3.03 -26.53
CA CYS A 142 2.98 -3.38 -26.04
C CYS A 142 2.93 -3.68 -24.54
N ARG A 143 2.25 -2.83 -23.76
CA ARG A 143 2.05 -3.01 -22.31
C ARG A 143 1.35 -4.32 -21.99
N ASP A 144 0.32 -4.69 -22.75
CA ASP A 144 -0.42 -5.95 -22.55
C ASP A 144 0.46 -7.17 -22.75
N ARG A 145 1.25 -7.22 -23.83
CA ARG A 145 2.19 -8.32 -24.11
C ARG A 145 3.27 -8.44 -23.04
N ILE A 146 3.86 -7.32 -22.64
CA ILE A 146 4.87 -7.29 -21.59
C ILE A 146 4.26 -7.73 -20.25
N ARG A 147 3.05 -7.27 -19.92
CA ARG A 147 2.31 -7.68 -18.72
C ARG A 147 2.09 -9.18 -18.71
N GLU A 148 1.58 -9.74 -19.80
CA GLU A 148 1.34 -11.18 -19.95
C GLU A 148 2.64 -11.99 -19.75
N ALA A 149 3.74 -11.57 -20.40
CA ALA A 149 5.03 -12.23 -20.30
C ALA A 149 5.59 -12.20 -18.85
N LEU A 150 5.57 -11.04 -18.21
CA LEU A 150 6.04 -10.87 -16.83
C LEU A 150 5.14 -11.61 -15.82
N SER A 151 3.82 -11.54 -15.99
CA SER A 151 2.86 -12.27 -15.16
C SER A 151 2.97 -13.79 -15.30
N GLY A 152 3.58 -14.30 -16.37
CA GLY A 152 3.92 -15.72 -16.52
C GLY A 152 5.09 -16.19 -15.66
N ILE A 153 5.87 -15.29 -15.06
CA ILE A 153 7.01 -15.64 -14.21
C ILE A 153 6.52 -16.04 -12.82
N ALA A 154 6.95 -17.21 -12.35
CA ALA A 154 6.65 -17.66 -10.99
C ALA A 154 7.14 -16.65 -9.95
N GLY A 155 6.23 -16.26 -9.05
CA GLY A 155 6.50 -15.26 -8.01
C GLY A 155 6.09 -13.83 -8.38
N VAL A 156 5.82 -13.50 -9.64
CA VAL A 156 5.22 -12.21 -10.03
C VAL A 156 3.73 -12.21 -9.70
N THR A 157 3.24 -11.17 -9.03
CA THR A 157 1.85 -11.06 -8.59
C THR A 157 1.06 -10.02 -9.38
N SER A 158 1.69 -8.92 -9.80
CA SER A 158 1.07 -7.92 -10.65
C SER A 158 2.13 -7.06 -11.36
N VAL A 159 1.71 -6.40 -12.45
CA VAL A 159 2.56 -5.50 -13.23
C VAL A 159 1.80 -4.20 -13.49
N VAL A 160 2.41 -3.08 -13.09
CA VAL A 160 1.83 -1.74 -13.20
C VAL A 160 2.78 -0.86 -14.01
N PHE A 161 2.29 -0.26 -15.09
CA PHE A 161 3.06 0.70 -15.88
C PHE A 161 2.88 2.10 -15.31
N ARG A 162 4.00 2.78 -15.05
CA ARG A 162 4.06 4.18 -14.65
C ARG A 162 4.71 4.99 -15.77
N ASP A 163 4.70 6.31 -15.63
CA ASP A 163 5.46 7.17 -16.51
C ASP A 163 6.96 6.97 -16.26
N GLY A 164 7.66 6.45 -17.27
CA GLY A 164 9.11 6.23 -17.25
C GLY A 164 9.60 4.90 -16.68
N PHE A 165 8.75 4.11 -16.01
CA PHE A 165 9.13 2.82 -15.45
C PHE A 165 7.95 1.86 -15.26
N THR A 166 8.25 0.59 -15.02
CA THR A 166 7.27 -0.48 -14.77
C THR A 166 7.51 -1.08 -13.39
N GLU A 167 6.47 -1.14 -12.56
CA GLU A 167 6.49 -1.82 -11.27
C GLU A 167 6.09 -3.29 -11.46
N VAL A 168 6.98 -4.22 -11.09
CA VAL A 168 6.71 -5.65 -11.10
C VAL A 168 6.63 -6.13 -9.66
N TYR A 169 5.41 -6.32 -9.16
CA TYR A 169 5.19 -6.79 -7.79
C TYR A 169 5.48 -8.28 -7.69
N VAL A 170 6.16 -8.67 -6.62
CA VAL A 170 6.71 -10.02 -6.46
C VAL A 170 6.49 -10.56 -5.04
N GLN A 171 6.35 -11.88 -4.93
CA GLN A 171 6.32 -12.57 -3.64
C GLN A 171 7.72 -12.69 -3.02
N HIS A 172 8.73 -12.80 -3.87
CA HIS A 172 10.15 -12.91 -3.56
C HIS A 172 10.96 -12.33 -4.74
N GLN A 173 12.21 -11.95 -4.50
CA GLN A 173 13.05 -11.37 -5.54
C GLN A 173 13.17 -12.29 -6.77
N VAL A 174 12.82 -11.77 -7.94
CA VAL A 174 12.97 -12.46 -9.23
C VAL A 174 14.31 -12.05 -9.85
N LYS A 175 15.00 -13.02 -10.44
CA LYS A 175 16.29 -12.78 -11.10
C LYS A 175 16.13 -11.81 -12.26
N GLU A 176 17.03 -10.84 -12.33
CA GLU A 176 17.06 -9.83 -13.39
C GLU A 176 17.06 -10.45 -14.79
N ASP A 177 17.87 -11.49 -15.03
CA ASP A 177 17.94 -12.18 -16.32
C ASP A 177 16.58 -12.77 -16.75
N ALA A 178 15.78 -13.25 -15.81
CA ALA A 178 14.45 -13.80 -16.10
C ALA A 178 13.47 -12.69 -16.50
N LEU A 179 13.54 -11.53 -15.83
CA LEU A 179 12.73 -10.36 -16.15
C LEU A 179 13.12 -9.80 -17.53
N LYS A 180 14.43 -9.68 -17.80
CA LYS A 180 14.95 -9.26 -19.11
C LYS A 180 14.51 -10.20 -20.22
N ALA A 181 14.72 -11.50 -20.05
CA ALA A 181 14.35 -12.50 -21.04
C ALA A 181 12.84 -12.49 -21.34
N ALA A 182 11.98 -12.30 -20.34
CA ALA A 182 10.53 -12.22 -20.55
C ALA A 182 10.12 -10.99 -21.36
N VAL A 183 10.69 -9.82 -21.04
CA VAL A 183 10.40 -8.57 -21.76
C VAL A 183 10.95 -8.62 -23.19
N GLU A 184 12.24 -8.92 -23.35
CA GLU A 184 12.92 -8.88 -24.65
C GLU A 184 12.49 -10.04 -25.57
N GLY A 185 12.01 -11.15 -25.00
CA GLY A 185 11.47 -12.28 -25.76
C GLY A 185 10.12 -12.03 -26.42
N CYS A 186 9.36 -11.01 -26.00
CA CYS A 186 8.00 -10.75 -26.50
C CYS A 186 7.91 -9.65 -27.58
N GLY A 187 9.05 -9.08 -27.99
CA GLY A 187 9.10 -8.08 -29.06
C GLY A 187 10.42 -7.31 -29.12
N ALA A 188 10.43 -6.24 -29.92
CA ALA A 188 11.57 -5.32 -30.00
C ALA A 188 11.56 -4.32 -28.83
N TYR A 189 11.76 -4.83 -27.61
CA TYR A 189 11.89 -4.05 -26.38
C TYR A 189 13.28 -4.26 -25.80
N THR A 190 13.74 -3.32 -24.98
CA THR A 190 15.04 -3.45 -24.31
C THR A 190 14.89 -3.03 -22.86
N VAL A 191 15.36 -3.88 -21.94
CA VAL A 191 15.39 -3.53 -20.52
C VAL A 191 16.68 -2.77 -20.22
N LEU A 192 16.54 -1.48 -19.97
CA LEU A 192 17.65 -0.57 -19.69
C LEU A 192 18.23 -0.76 -18.28
N GLY A 193 17.40 -1.22 -17.33
CA GLY A 193 17.82 -1.44 -15.95
C GLY A 193 16.72 -2.09 -15.10
N VAL A 194 17.14 -2.74 -14.01
CA VAL A 194 16.29 -3.34 -12.99
C VAL A 194 16.74 -2.89 -11.60
N GLU A 195 15.80 -2.40 -10.79
CA GLU A 195 16.04 -1.94 -9.41
C GLU A 195 15.19 -2.69 -8.37
#